data_AF-A0A351BIA1-F1
#
_entry.id   AF-A0A351BIA1-F1
#
_cell.length_a   1.000
_cell.length_b   1.000
_cell.length_c   1.000
_cell.angle_alpha   90.00
_cell.angle_beta   90.00
_cell.angle_gamma   90.00
#
_symmetry.space_group_name_H-M   'P 1'
#
loop_
_entity.id
_entity.type
_entity.pdbx_description
1 polymer ?
#
loop_
_entity_poly.entity_id
_entity_poly.type
_entity_poly.pdbx_seq_one_letter_code
_entity_poly.pdbx_strand_id
1 'polypeptide(L)'
;ASRFAAQAQQQGVELLLQPAPPSALWADRLQLEVVLRNLLANAFEAAAERPRAERQVRVSARQDGATRVCITVEDSGPGISAEMEEHLFEAFHSS
;
A
#
# COMPACT_ATOMS: atom_id res chain seq x y z
N ALA A 1 0.06 12.83 -2.53
CA ALA A 1 -1.37 12.55 -2.32
C ALA A 1 -2.18 12.62 -3.63
N SER A 2 -2.17 13.75 -4.35
CA SER A 2 -2.98 13.93 -5.58
C SER A 2 -2.74 12.88 -6.66
N ARG A 3 -1.48 12.48 -6.90
CA ARG A 3 -1.15 11.43 -7.89
C ARG A 3 -1.74 10.06 -7.56
N PHE A 4 -1.68 9.62 -6.30
CA PHE A 4 -2.22 8.32 -5.88
C PHE A 4 -3.74 8.30 -5.93
N ALA A 5 -4.39 9.41 -5.56
CA ALA A 5 -5.84 9.57 -5.71
C ALA A 5 -6.26 9.48 -7.19
N ALA A 6 -5.52 10.11 -8.10
CA ALA A 6 -5.78 10.04 -9.53
C ALA A 6 -5.60 8.60 -10.08
N GLN A 7 -4.55 7.90 -9.66
CA GLN A 7 -4.32 6.51 -10.05
C GLN A 7 -5.42 5.57 -9.56
N ALA A 8 -5.81 5.67 -8.27
CA ALA A 8 -6.91 4.90 -7.70
C ALA A 8 -8.22 5.15 -8.46
N GLN A 9 -8.52 6.42 -8.77
CA GLN A 9 -9.70 6.79 -9.54
C GLN A 9 -9.69 6.19 -10.97
N GLN A 10 -8.54 6.21 -11.65
CA GLN A 10 -8.38 5.61 -12.98
C GLN A 10 -8.65 4.11 -12.97
N GLN A 11 -8.26 3.40 -11.91
CA GLN A 11 -8.50 1.97 -11.76
C GLN A 11 -9.85 1.64 -11.08
N GLY A 12 -10.62 2.66 -10.70
CA GLY A 12 -11.90 2.49 -10.02
C GLY A 12 -11.77 1.86 -8.62
N VAL A 13 -10.65 2.12 -7.94
CA VAL A 13 -10.34 1.65 -6.59
C VAL A 13 -10.70 2.73 -5.58
N GLU A 14 -11.39 2.37 -4.51
CA GLU A 14 -11.60 3.25 -3.36
C GLU A 14 -10.33 3.33 -2.52
N LEU A 15 -9.70 4.51 -2.46
CA LEU A 15 -8.54 4.76 -1.61
C LEU A 15 -8.96 5.39 -0.28
N LEU A 16 -8.82 4.63 0.81
CA LEU A 16 -9.14 5.06 2.17
C LEU A 16 -7.87 5.44 2.93
N LEU A 17 -7.76 6.69 3.36
CA LEU A 17 -6.69 7.16 4.23
C LEU A 17 -7.22 7.29 5.66
N GLN A 18 -6.70 6.49 6.57
CA GLN A 18 -7.07 6.62 7.98
C GLN A 18 -6.30 7.78 8.63
N PRO A 19 -6.94 8.52 9.56
CA PRO A 19 -6.23 9.49 10.38
C PRO A 19 -5.06 8.83 11.10
N ALA A 20 -3.88 9.45 11.03
CA ALA A 20 -2.68 8.99 11.71
C ALA A 20 -2.30 9.97 12.82
N PRO A 21 -1.75 9.50 13.95
CA PRO A 21 -1.23 10.38 14.98
C PRO A 21 -0.03 11.17 14.44
N PRO A 22 0.15 12.44 14.84
CA PRO A 22 1.35 13.20 14.50
C PRO A 22 2.60 12.43 14.95
N SER A 23 3.45 12.10 13.99
CA SER A 23 4.64 11.25 14.21
C SER A 23 5.85 11.90 13.56
N ALA A 24 6.97 11.95 14.30
CA ALA A 24 8.26 12.35 13.76
C ALA A 24 9.15 11.11 13.65
N LEU A 25 9.76 10.91 12.48
CA LEU A 25 10.60 9.75 12.19
C LEU A 25 11.92 10.23 11.58
N TRP A 26 13.01 9.62 12.01
CA TRP A 26 14.31 9.76 11.34
C TRP A 26 14.39 8.72 10.22
N ALA A 27 14.20 9.16 8.99
CA ALA A 27 14.29 8.30 7.81
C ALA A 27 14.67 9.09 6.57
N ASP A 28 15.19 8.37 5.57
CA ASP A 28 15.34 8.91 4.23
C ASP A 28 13.95 9.04 3.58
N ARG A 29 13.53 10.30 3.40
CA ARG A 29 12.24 10.65 2.80
C ARG A 29 12.08 10.08 1.39
N LEU A 30 13.14 10.07 0.59
CA LEU A 30 13.08 9.60 -0.80
C LEU A 30 12.91 8.07 -0.84
N GLN A 31 13.63 7.34 0.01
CA GLN A 31 13.47 5.89 0.11
C GLN A 31 12.08 5.50 0.60
N LEU A 32 11.53 6.19 1.60
CA LEU A 32 10.16 5.98 2.05
C LEU A 32 9.14 6.22 0.93
N GLU A 33 9.33 7.26 0.12
CA GLU A 33 8.45 7.55 -1.02
C GLU A 33 8.51 6.44 -2.09
N VAL A 34 9.70 5.86 -2.33
CA VAL A 34 9.86 4.71 -3.23
C VAL A 34 9.10 3.50 -2.71
N VAL A 35 9.28 3.13 -1.44
CA VAL A 35 8.60 1.98 -0.84
C VAL A 35 7.08 2.16 -0.88
N LEU A 36 6.57 3.30 -0.43
CA LEU A 36 5.13 3.56 -0.42
C LEU A 36 4.53 3.57 -1.83
N ARG A 37 5.24 4.11 -2.82
CA ARG A 37 4.79 4.10 -4.21
C ARG A 37 4.67 2.67 -4.74
N ASN A 38 5.66 1.82 -4.47
CA ASN A 38 5.65 0.43 -4.94
C ASN A 38 4.52 -0.36 -4.28
N LEU A 39 4.37 -0.25 -2.95
CA LEU A 39 3.28 -0.93 -2.24
C LEU A 39 1.90 -0.48 -2.74
N LEU A 40 1.71 0.82 -2.98
CA LEU A 40 0.44 1.34 -3.50
C LEU A 40 0.18 0.91 -4.94
N ALA A 41 1.20 0.86 -5.80
CA ALA A 41 1.05 0.37 -7.16
C ALA A 41 0.56 -1.08 -7.18
N ASN A 42 1.25 -1.96 -6.44
CA ASN A 42 0.88 -3.37 -6.31
C ASN A 42 -0.52 -3.53 -5.72
N ALA A 43 -0.86 -2.77 -4.68
CA ALA A 43 -2.18 -2.79 -4.04
C ALA A 43 -3.31 -2.39 -5.01
N PHE A 44 -3.08 -1.36 -5.85
CA PHE A 44 -4.08 -0.97 -6.86
C PHE A 44 -4.25 -2.04 -7.95
N GLU A 45 -3.15 -2.61 -8.42
CA GLU A 45 -3.15 -3.68 -9.42
C GLU A 45 -3.89 -4.93 -8.90
N ALA A 46 -3.55 -5.41 -7.70
CA ALA A 46 -4.21 -6.54 -7.06
C ALA A 46 -5.71 -6.28 -6.79
N ALA A 47 -6.07 -5.09 -6.30
CA ALA A 47 -7.47 -4.72 -6.11
C ALA A 47 -8.24 -4.67 -7.44
N ALA A 48 -7.59 -4.30 -8.55
CA ALA A 48 -8.23 -4.21 -9.86
C ALA A 48 -8.71 -5.57 -10.41
N GLU A 49 -8.20 -6.69 -9.89
CA GLU A 49 -8.67 -8.04 -10.23
C GLU A 49 -10.06 -8.36 -9.65
N ARG A 50 -10.52 -7.61 -8.64
CA ARG A 50 -11.86 -7.76 -8.07
C ARG A 50 -12.93 -7.01 -8.87
N PRO A 51 -14.22 -7.38 -8.72
CA PRO A 51 -15.33 -6.56 -9.21
C PRO A 51 -15.22 -5.12 -8.70
N ARG A 52 -15.57 -4.14 -9.54
CA ARG A 52 -15.39 -2.70 -9.22
C ARG A 52 -15.99 -2.28 -7.87
N ALA A 53 -17.11 -2.88 -7.47
CA ALA A 53 -17.79 -2.56 -6.20
C ALA A 53 -17.03 -3.02 -4.95
N GLU A 54 -16.03 -3.89 -5.11
CA GLU A 54 -15.25 -4.48 -4.01
C GLU A 54 -13.83 -3.92 -3.93
N ARG A 55 -13.42 -3.09 -4.90
CA ARG A 55 -12.04 -2.60 -5.01
C ARG A 55 -11.76 -1.56 -3.95
N GLN A 56 -10.93 -1.92 -2.97
CA GLN A 56 -10.54 -1.03 -1.89
C GLN A 56 -9.05 -1.16 -1.60
N VAL A 57 -8.42 -0.02 -1.33
CA VAL A 57 -7.08 0.05 -0.73
C VAL A 57 -7.14 0.98 0.47
N ARG A 58 -6.67 0.50 1.62
CA ARG A 58 -6.62 1.24 2.88
C ARG A 58 -5.17 1.49 3.29
N VAL A 59 -4.89 2.74 3.65
CA VAL A 59 -3.61 3.13 4.25
C VAL A 59 -3.85 3.62 5.66
N SER A 60 -3.13 3.06 6.61
CA SER A 60 -3.17 3.46 8.01
C SER A 60 -1.77 3.58 8.58
N ALA A 61 -1.62 4.40 9.61
CA ALA A 61 -0.36 4.50 10.35
C ALA A 61 -0.63 4.61 11.85
N ARG A 62 0.19 3.93 12.64
CA ARG A 62 0.14 3.95 14.10
C ARG A 62 1.54 4.02 14.68
N GLN A 63 1.68 4.60 15.86
CA GLN A 63 2.91 4.42 16.64
C GLN A 63 3.06 2.95 17.02
N ASP A 64 4.30 2.47 16.96
CA ASP A 64 4.70 1.13 17.35
C ASP A 64 5.85 1.23 18.34
N GLY A 65 5.51 1.31 19.64
CA GLY A 65 6.46 1.66 20.69
C GLY A 65 6.89 3.14 20.63
N ALA A 66 8.02 3.43 21.27
CA ALA A 66 8.47 4.81 21.49
C ALA A 66 9.14 5.48 20.27
N THR A 67 9.65 4.68 19.33
CA THR A 67 10.55 5.18 18.27
C THR A 67 10.20 4.71 16.86
N ARG A 68 9.11 3.95 16.70
CA ARG A 68 8.71 3.41 15.39
C ARG A 68 7.30 3.82 15.03
N VAL A 69 7.06 3.83 13.72
CA VAL A 69 5.74 3.99 13.12
C VAL A 69 5.50 2.76 12.26
N CYS A 70 4.38 2.08 12.46
CA CYS A 70 3.90 1.04 11.57
C CYS A 70 2.94 1.67 10.57
N ILE A 71 3.29 1.60 9.29
CA ILE A 71 2.42 1.97 8.18
C ILE A 71 1.88 0.69 7.57
N THR A 72 0.57 0.59 7.41
CA THR A 72 -0.10 -0.56 6.80
C THR A 72 -0.75 -0.11 5.49
N VAL A 73 -0.48 -0.86 4.42
CA VAL A 73 -1.19 -0.77 3.13
C VAL A 73 -1.91 -2.10 2.96
N GLU A 74 -3.23 -2.06 2.89
CA GLU A 74 -4.11 -3.24 2.76
C GLU A 74 -4.95 -3.06 1.50
N ASP A 75 -4.98 -4.09 0.65
CA ASP A 75 -5.83 -4.14 -0.54
C ASP A 75 -6.90 -5.23 -0.43
N SER A 76 -7.92 -5.12 -1.26
CA SER A 76 -9.01 -6.09 -1.37
C SER A 76 -8.77 -7.18 -2.42
N GLY A 77 -7.55 -7.29 -2.95
CA GLY A 77 -7.19 -8.22 -4.02
C GLY A 77 -7.34 -9.69 -3.65
N PRO A 78 -6.99 -10.61 -4.55
CA PRO A 78 -7.15 -12.05 -4.33
C PRO A 78 -6.23 -12.63 -3.24
N GLY A 79 -5.30 -11.83 -2.73
CA GLY A 79 -4.23 -12.28 -1.84
C GLY A 79 -3.05 -12.86 -2.61
N ILE A 80 -2.06 -13.35 -1.86
CA ILE A 80 -0.81 -13.87 -2.40
C ILE A 80 -0.89 -15.41 -2.41
N SER A 81 -0.50 -16.05 -3.51
CA SER A 81 -0.39 -17.52 -3.56
C SER A 81 0.81 -18.00 -2.74
N ALA A 82 0.79 -19.26 -2.28
CA ALA A 82 1.93 -19.82 -1.53
C ALA A 82 3.25 -19.77 -2.32
N GLU A 83 3.19 -19.97 -3.64
CA GLU A 83 4.36 -19.85 -4.53
C GLU A 83 4.89 -18.41 -4.62
N MET A 84 3.99 -17.42 -4.65
CA MET A 84 4.38 -16.01 -4.67
C MET A 84 4.91 -15.55 -3.30
N GLU A 85 4.43 -16.13 -2.20
CA GLU A 85 4.89 -15.80 -0.84
C GLU A 85 6.38 -16.12 -0.65
N GLU A 86 6.87 -17.23 -1.21
CA GLU A 86 8.28 -17.64 -1.13
C GLU A 86 9.22 -16.66 -1.84
N HIS A 87 8.74 -15.97 -2.88
CA HIS A 87 9.54 -15.09 -3.74
C HIS A 87 9.18 -13.60 -3.60
N LEU A 88 8.30 -13.23 -2.66
CA LEU A 88 7.71 -11.89 -2.55
C LEU A 88 8.74 -10.75 -2.40
N PHE A 89 9.91 -11.06 -1.83
CA PHE A 89 10.98 -10.09 -1.57
C PHE A 89 12.20 -10.27 -2.47
N GLU A 90 12.14 -11.18 -3.45
CA GLU A 90 13.19 -11.33 -4.45
C GLU A 90 13.12 -10.20 -5.47
N ALA A 91 14.29 -9.71 -5.90
CA ALA A 91 14.35 -8.68 -6.92
C ALA A 91 13.72 -9.18 -8.23
N PHE A 92 12.95 -8.31 -8.91
CA PHE A 92 12.28 -8.57 -10.19
C PHE A 92 11.07 -9.52 -10.15
N HIS A 93 10.61 -9.95 -8.96
CA HIS A 93 9.28 -10.55 -8.79
C HIS A 93 8.27 -9.46 -8.41
N SER A 94 7.30 -9.19 -9.29
CA SER A 94 6.09 -8.43 -8.97
C SER A 94 4.88 -9.34 -9.07
N SER A 95 3.87 -9.08 -8.24
CA SER A 95 2.53 -9.68 -8.38
C SER A 95 1.90 -9.35 -9.73
#